data_AF-A0A0D8XWT2-F1
#
_entry.id   AF-A0A0D8XWT2-F1
#
_cell.length_a   1.000
_cell.length_b   1.000
_cell.length_c   1.000
_cell.angle_alpha   90.00
_cell.angle_beta   90.00
_cell.angle_gamma   90.00
#
_symmetry.space_group_name_H-M   'P 1'
#
loop_
_entity.id
_entity.type
_entity.pdbx_description
1 polymer ?
#
loop_
_entity_poly.entity_id
_entity_poly.type
_entity_poly.pdbx_seq_one_letter_code
_entity_poly.pdbx_strand_id
1 'polypeptide(L)'
;MRSDIVYGRFTGTVYSARAGHNLYGTDVEVDYRGEEVTVENFIRLLTGRHYPATPRSKRLLSDHQSNVLIYLTGHGGDSFLKFQDTQELTNVDLAYAIQTMYEDNRYHEMFLIADTCRSASMFEWISSPGVLSSSSSLSHEESYSYDVDDEIGVYVIDRYTHFTVSFLNREVKALNSTATMQDYLDSCSRRQCLSTVEALRAKAGRFLTTLPILSEVMSLIDFVLGVRKDVYPKEPSRVRVTDFFGSSRIIRQISEEIIVDDDWLHR
;
A
#
# COMPACT_ATOMS: atom_id res chain seq x y z
N MET A 1 3.93 2.80 -11.76
CA MET A 1 5.18 3.58 -11.59
C MET A 1 5.19 4.77 -12.54
N ARG A 2 5.59 5.96 -12.06
CA ARG A 2 5.85 7.10 -12.94
C ARG A 2 7.13 6.81 -13.73
N SER A 3 7.07 6.93 -15.06
CA SER A 3 8.17 6.49 -15.92
C SER A 3 9.39 7.42 -15.85
N ASP A 4 9.22 8.67 -15.47
CA ASP A 4 10.27 9.69 -15.41
C ASP A 4 11.35 9.44 -14.35
N ILE A 5 11.04 8.69 -13.29
CA ILE A 5 12.01 8.31 -12.23
C ILE A 5 13.17 7.48 -12.83
N VAL A 6 12.87 6.63 -13.82
CA VAL A 6 13.83 5.68 -14.42
C VAL A 6 14.69 6.36 -15.49
N TYR A 7 14.31 7.54 -15.97
CA TYR A 7 15.03 8.30 -17.00
C TYR A 7 15.93 9.41 -16.43
N GLY A 8 16.28 9.33 -15.14
CA GLY A 8 17.23 10.24 -14.49
C GLY A 8 18.68 10.07 -14.98
N ARG A 9 19.62 10.75 -14.30
CA ARG A 9 21.06 10.77 -14.63
C ARG A 9 21.68 9.36 -14.77
N PHE A 10 21.10 8.36 -14.11
CA PHE A 10 21.41 6.94 -14.28
C PHE A 10 20.18 6.21 -14.85
N THR A 11 20.10 6.15 -16.18
CA THR A 11 18.95 5.55 -16.88
C THR A 11 18.80 4.06 -16.53
N GLY A 12 17.58 3.63 -16.20
CA GLY A 12 17.31 2.23 -15.86
C GLY A 12 17.65 1.84 -14.43
N THR A 13 17.90 2.82 -13.55
CA THR A 13 18.24 2.55 -12.14
C THR A 13 17.37 3.35 -11.16
N VAL A 14 17.03 2.72 -10.03
CA VAL A 14 16.37 3.36 -8.88
C VAL A 14 17.08 2.92 -7.62
N TYR A 15 17.37 3.88 -6.75
CA TYR A 15 18.05 3.66 -5.48
C TYR A 15 17.19 4.18 -4.33
N SER A 16 17.25 3.52 -3.17
CA SER A 16 16.59 3.98 -1.94
C SER A 16 17.58 4.40 -0.84
N ALA A 17 18.85 4.54 -1.21
CA ALA A 17 19.96 5.02 -0.37
C ALA A 17 21.14 5.42 -1.27
N ARG A 18 21.98 6.38 -0.83
CA ARG A 18 23.15 6.90 -1.57
C ARG A 18 24.13 5.86 -2.14
N ALA A 19 24.21 4.68 -1.52
CA ALA A 19 25.07 3.56 -1.96
C ALA A 19 24.27 2.25 -2.03
N GLY A 20 23.05 2.33 -2.56
CA GLY A 20 22.12 1.21 -2.67
C GLY A 20 22.39 0.30 -3.88
N HIS A 21 21.83 -0.90 -3.84
CA HIS A 21 21.68 -1.72 -5.04
C HIS A 21 20.57 -1.14 -5.92
N ASN A 22 20.65 -1.36 -7.23
CA ASN A 22 19.57 -0.95 -8.14
C ASN A 22 18.30 -1.74 -7.81
N LEU A 23 17.27 -1.04 -7.35
CA LEU A 23 15.96 -1.59 -7.06
C LEU A 23 15.15 -1.84 -8.33
N TYR A 24 15.40 -1.10 -9.42
CA TYR A 24 14.73 -1.26 -10.71
C TYR A 24 15.35 -2.37 -11.58
N GLY A 25 16.15 -3.27 -11.00
CA GLY A 25 16.76 -4.39 -11.72
C GLY A 25 15.73 -5.35 -12.33
N THR A 26 16.16 -6.58 -12.63
CA THR A 26 15.32 -7.61 -13.25
C THR A 26 14.11 -8.05 -12.44
N ASP A 27 14.05 -7.67 -11.17
CA ASP A 27 13.16 -8.30 -10.19
C ASP A 27 11.90 -7.46 -9.90
N VAL A 28 11.78 -6.26 -10.49
CA VAL A 28 10.60 -5.40 -10.34
C VAL A 28 9.64 -5.58 -11.51
N GLU A 29 8.43 -6.02 -11.20
CA GLU A 29 7.33 -6.07 -12.16
C GLU A 29 6.62 -4.71 -12.22
N VAL A 30 6.46 -4.18 -13.43
CA VAL A 30 5.78 -2.90 -13.66
C VAL A 30 4.54 -3.13 -14.51
N ASP A 31 3.39 -3.32 -13.86
CA ASP A 31 2.12 -3.51 -14.56
C ASP A 31 1.58 -2.22 -15.17
N TYR A 32 1.53 -1.14 -14.39
CA TYR A 32 1.00 0.16 -14.81
C TYR A 32 2.12 1.20 -14.82
N ARG A 33 2.29 1.90 -15.95
CA ARG A 33 3.34 2.91 -16.14
C ARG A 33 2.82 4.18 -16.80
N GLY A 34 3.45 5.31 -16.46
CA GLY A 34 3.14 6.61 -17.07
C GLY A 34 1.64 6.94 -16.98
N GLU A 35 1.03 7.22 -18.14
CA GLU A 35 -0.39 7.57 -18.28
C GLU A 35 -1.37 6.49 -17.80
N GLU A 36 -0.93 5.24 -17.66
CA GLU A 36 -1.79 4.16 -17.14
C GLU A 36 -1.96 4.22 -15.62
N VAL A 37 -1.15 5.03 -14.92
CA VAL A 37 -1.22 5.21 -13.46
C VAL A 37 -2.30 6.24 -13.12
N THR A 38 -3.55 5.80 -13.14
CA THR A 38 -4.73 6.63 -12.87
C THR A 38 -5.53 6.10 -11.68
N VAL A 39 -6.31 6.98 -11.05
CA VAL A 39 -7.26 6.60 -9.99
C VAL A 39 -8.26 5.58 -10.52
N GLU A 40 -8.76 5.76 -11.74
CA GLU A 40 -9.71 4.86 -12.38
C GLU A 40 -9.15 3.44 -12.52
N ASN A 41 -7.91 3.29 -13.00
CA ASN A 41 -7.28 1.98 -13.13
C ASN A 41 -7.02 1.34 -11.76
N PHE A 42 -6.63 2.12 -10.75
CA PHE A 42 -6.46 1.63 -9.39
C PHE A 42 -7.78 1.11 -8.80
N ILE A 43 -8.88 1.85 -8.92
CA ILE A 43 -10.20 1.42 -8.44
C ILE A 43 -10.70 0.19 -9.22
N ARG A 44 -10.47 0.13 -10.55
CA ARG A 44 -10.78 -1.07 -11.35
C ARG A 44 -9.99 -2.30 -10.92
N LEU A 45 -8.71 -2.11 -10.57
CA LEU A 45 -7.86 -3.19 -10.06
C LEU A 45 -8.45 -3.79 -8.78
N LEU A 46 -8.80 -2.94 -7.80
CA LEU A 46 -9.36 -3.39 -6.53
C LEU A 46 -10.73 -4.07 -6.71
N THR A 47 -11.65 -3.42 -7.43
CA THR A 47 -13.01 -3.94 -7.65
C THR A 47 -13.07 -5.09 -8.67
N GLY A 48 -11.99 -5.31 -9.42
CA GLY A 48 -11.88 -6.21 -10.56
C GLY A 48 -12.87 -5.97 -11.70
N ARG A 49 -13.40 -4.74 -11.80
CA ARG A 49 -14.29 -4.29 -12.89
C ARG A 49 -13.46 -3.89 -14.10
N HIS A 50 -12.80 -4.88 -14.70
CA HIS A 50 -11.91 -4.70 -15.84
C HIS A 50 -12.65 -4.81 -17.18
N TYR A 51 -12.08 -4.20 -18.22
CA TYR A 51 -12.51 -4.50 -19.59
C TYR A 51 -12.16 -5.96 -19.94
N PRO A 52 -12.96 -6.63 -20.80
CA PRO A 52 -12.68 -8.01 -21.19
C PRO A 52 -11.26 -8.23 -21.71
N ALA A 53 -10.70 -7.24 -22.42
CA ALA A 53 -9.35 -7.27 -22.98
C ALA A 53 -8.21 -6.96 -21.99
N THR A 54 -8.49 -6.59 -20.73
CA THR A 54 -7.44 -6.25 -19.77
C THR A 54 -6.53 -7.48 -19.51
N PRO A 55 -5.20 -7.39 -19.67
CA PRO A 55 -4.30 -8.52 -19.46
C PRO A 55 -4.34 -9.08 -18.04
N ARG A 56 -3.97 -10.35 -17.86
CA ARG A 56 -3.97 -11.02 -16.55
C ARG A 56 -3.03 -10.37 -15.53
N SER A 57 -1.85 -9.92 -15.95
CA SER A 57 -0.85 -9.25 -15.08
C SER A 57 -1.42 -7.96 -14.46
N LYS A 58 -2.33 -7.29 -15.17
CA LYS A 58 -3.00 -6.06 -14.75
C LYS A 58 -4.24 -6.29 -13.86
N ARG A 59 -4.49 -7.50 -13.36
CA ARG A 59 -5.68 -7.84 -12.56
C ARG A 59 -5.28 -8.35 -11.18
N LEU A 60 -6.04 -7.93 -10.16
CA LEU A 60 -5.94 -8.51 -8.83
C LEU A 60 -6.81 -9.76 -8.77
N LEU A 61 -6.18 -10.94 -8.83
CA LEU A 61 -6.85 -12.24 -8.81
C LEU A 61 -7.06 -12.78 -7.40
N SER A 62 -7.55 -11.92 -6.50
CA SER A 62 -7.81 -12.26 -5.10
C SER A 62 -9.22 -12.78 -4.87
N ASP A 63 -9.40 -13.52 -3.79
CA ASP A 63 -10.65 -14.13 -3.35
C ASP A 63 -10.80 -14.08 -1.81
N HIS A 64 -11.84 -14.73 -1.29
CA HIS A 64 -12.17 -14.78 0.13
C HIS A 64 -11.11 -15.45 1.03
N GLN A 65 -10.08 -16.09 0.46
CA GLN A 65 -8.97 -16.71 1.19
C GLN A 65 -7.68 -15.90 1.06
N SER A 66 -7.69 -14.86 0.23
CA SER A 66 -6.51 -14.07 -0.11
C SER A 66 -6.24 -12.98 0.92
N ASN A 67 -5.00 -12.88 1.40
CA ASN A 67 -4.55 -11.70 2.14
C ASN A 67 -4.02 -10.65 1.15
N VAL A 68 -4.45 -9.40 1.30
CA VAL A 68 -4.11 -8.31 0.37
C VAL A 68 -3.30 -7.24 1.09
N LEU A 69 -2.14 -6.88 0.53
CA LEU A 69 -1.35 -5.73 0.97
C LEU A 69 -1.51 -4.59 -0.04
N ILE A 70 -1.98 -3.44 0.41
CA ILE A 70 -2.01 -2.21 -0.38
C ILE A 70 -1.06 -1.22 0.27
N TYR A 71 -0.03 -0.79 -0.47
CA TYR A 71 0.90 0.24 -0.02
C TYR A 71 0.84 1.43 -0.97
N LEU A 72 0.37 2.57 -0.43
CA LEU A 72 0.24 3.82 -1.13
C LEU A 72 1.31 4.78 -0.62
N THR A 73 2.15 5.28 -1.51
CA THR A 73 3.17 6.27 -1.20
C THR A 73 3.15 7.38 -2.24
N GLY A 74 3.38 8.61 -1.80
CA GLY A 74 3.40 9.78 -2.65
C GLY A 74 3.01 11.04 -1.89
N HIS A 75 2.68 12.10 -2.65
CA HIS A 75 2.16 13.32 -2.07
C HIS A 75 0.64 13.22 -1.84
N GLY A 76 0.18 13.83 -0.77
CA GLY A 76 -1.23 13.85 -0.39
C GLY A 76 -1.52 14.98 0.57
N GLY A 77 -2.71 14.96 1.14
CA GLY A 77 -3.18 15.95 2.07
C GLY A 77 -4.35 15.42 2.88
N ASP A 78 -5.15 16.32 3.44
CA ASP A 78 -6.32 15.92 4.20
C ASP A 78 -7.33 15.20 3.28
N SER A 79 -7.53 13.90 3.53
CA SER A 79 -8.50 13.04 2.86
C SER A 79 -8.20 12.70 1.38
N PHE A 80 -6.96 12.90 0.89
CA PHE A 80 -6.59 12.51 -0.48
C PHE A 80 -5.10 12.16 -0.67
N LEU A 81 -4.82 11.40 -1.73
CA LEU A 81 -3.47 11.13 -2.26
C LEU A 81 -3.41 11.42 -3.76
N LYS A 82 -2.35 12.08 -4.23
CA LYS A 82 -2.19 12.50 -5.63
C LYS A 82 -1.71 11.37 -6.52
N PHE A 83 -2.31 11.27 -7.70
CA PHE A 83 -1.89 10.43 -8.81
C PHE A 83 -1.39 11.32 -9.95
N GLN A 84 -0.12 11.16 -10.34
CA GLN A 84 0.48 11.83 -11.51
C GLN A 84 0.28 13.36 -11.55
N ASP A 85 0.19 14.03 -10.39
CA ASP A 85 -0.11 15.47 -10.23
C ASP A 85 -1.42 15.97 -10.89
N THR A 86 -2.25 15.08 -11.43
CA THR A 86 -3.45 15.44 -12.23
C THR A 86 -4.74 14.93 -11.61
N GLN A 87 -4.67 13.86 -10.82
CA GLN A 87 -5.80 13.22 -10.18
C GLN A 87 -5.56 13.06 -8.69
N GLU A 88 -6.65 12.94 -7.94
CA GLU A 88 -6.62 12.73 -6.49
C GLU A 88 -7.48 11.49 -6.17
N LEU A 89 -6.87 10.50 -5.51
CA LEU A 89 -7.60 9.41 -4.87
C LEU A 89 -8.10 9.92 -3.53
N THR A 90 -9.41 10.04 -3.36
CA THR A 90 -10.00 10.48 -2.09
C THR A 90 -10.15 9.31 -1.11
N ASN A 91 -10.26 9.62 0.18
CA ASN A 91 -10.57 8.62 1.21
C ASN A 91 -11.93 7.95 1.00
N VAL A 92 -12.90 8.65 0.41
CA VAL A 92 -14.23 8.13 0.04
C VAL A 92 -14.11 7.11 -1.11
N ASP A 93 -13.36 7.43 -2.16
CA ASP A 93 -13.15 6.52 -3.29
C ASP A 93 -12.45 5.23 -2.83
N LEU A 94 -11.42 5.38 -1.99
CA LEU A 94 -10.70 4.25 -1.42
C LEU A 94 -11.61 3.39 -0.53
N ALA A 95 -12.38 4.01 0.35
CA ALA A 95 -13.34 3.29 1.20
C ALA A 95 -14.40 2.54 0.38
N TYR A 96 -14.94 3.17 -0.67
CA TYR A 96 -15.92 2.54 -1.55
C TYR A 96 -15.33 1.34 -2.31
N ALA A 97 -14.09 1.45 -2.79
CA ALA A 97 -13.41 0.35 -3.46
C ALA A 97 -13.18 -0.83 -2.51
N ILE A 98 -12.71 -0.57 -1.29
CA ILE A 98 -12.48 -1.62 -0.27
C ILE A 98 -13.81 -2.25 0.16
N GLN A 99 -14.86 -1.45 0.31
CA GLN A 99 -16.21 -1.96 0.60
C GLN A 99 -16.72 -2.86 -0.53
N THR A 100 -16.52 -2.47 -1.78
CA THR A 100 -16.84 -3.32 -2.94
C THR A 100 -16.04 -4.62 -2.92
N MET A 101 -14.74 -4.57 -2.58
CA MET A 101 -13.93 -5.78 -2.44
C MET A 101 -14.48 -6.73 -1.36
N TYR A 102 -14.95 -6.17 -0.26
CA TYR A 102 -15.55 -6.96 0.83
C TYR A 102 -16.85 -7.63 0.38
N GLU A 103 -17.76 -6.87 -0.24
CA GLU A 103 -19.05 -7.36 -0.74
C GLU A 103 -18.87 -8.45 -1.82
N ASP A 104 -17.86 -8.30 -2.67
CA ASP A 104 -17.50 -9.26 -3.72
C ASP A 104 -16.63 -10.43 -3.22
N ASN A 105 -16.39 -10.53 -1.90
CA ASN A 105 -15.57 -11.58 -1.27
C ASN A 105 -14.15 -11.70 -1.88
N ARG A 106 -13.48 -10.57 -2.08
CA ARG A 106 -12.17 -10.48 -2.76
C ARG A 106 -10.96 -10.45 -1.81
N TYR A 107 -11.17 -10.54 -0.50
CA TYR A 107 -10.10 -10.68 0.47
C TYR A 107 -10.57 -11.39 1.74
N HIS A 108 -9.62 -12.04 2.43
CA HIS A 108 -9.76 -12.55 3.80
C HIS A 108 -9.36 -11.46 4.81
N GLU A 109 -8.12 -10.98 4.71
CA GLU A 109 -7.57 -9.88 5.48
C GLU A 109 -6.85 -8.90 4.56
N MET A 110 -6.89 -7.63 4.90
CA MET A 110 -6.21 -6.57 4.17
C MET A 110 -5.31 -5.78 5.11
N PHE A 111 -4.07 -5.54 4.68
CA PHE A 111 -3.21 -4.55 5.30
C PHE A 111 -3.04 -3.36 4.36
N LEU A 112 -3.48 -2.19 4.80
CA LEU A 112 -3.45 -0.96 4.03
C LEU A 112 -2.46 0.02 4.66
N ILE A 113 -1.48 0.44 3.90
CA ILE A 113 -0.45 1.37 4.33
C ILE A 113 -0.54 2.63 3.48
N ALA A 114 -0.63 3.79 4.12
CA ALA A 114 -0.52 5.09 3.45
C ALA A 114 0.69 5.83 3.99
N ASP A 115 1.72 5.98 3.16
CA ASP A 115 2.90 6.80 3.43
C ASP A 115 2.82 8.13 2.66
N THR A 116 2.16 9.11 3.27
CA THR A 116 1.95 10.45 2.75
C THR A 116 1.65 11.42 3.90
N CYS A 117 1.76 12.72 3.63
CA CYS A 117 1.26 13.76 4.50
C CYS A 117 -0.21 13.53 4.83
N ARG A 118 -0.57 13.72 6.11
CA ARG A 118 -1.92 13.58 6.68
C ARG A 118 -2.56 12.21 6.42
N SER A 119 -1.75 11.16 6.28
CA SER A 119 -2.17 9.82 5.84
C SER A 119 -3.24 9.16 6.69
N ALA A 120 -3.33 9.44 7.99
CA ALA A 120 -4.41 8.88 8.84
C ALA A 120 -5.83 9.24 8.34
N SER A 121 -5.99 10.42 7.72
CA SER A 121 -7.28 10.87 7.16
C SER A 121 -7.79 9.98 6.01
N MET A 122 -6.89 9.23 5.36
CA MET A 122 -7.24 8.30 4.27
C MET A 122 -8.12 7.14 4.73
N PHE A 123 -8.12 6.83 6.03
CA PHE A 123 -8.79 5.65 6.57
C PHE A 123 -10.11 5.95 7.28
N GLU A 124 -10.49 7.23 7.41
CA GLU A 124 -11.64 7.67 8.20
C GLU A 124 -12.98 7.05 7.76
N TRP A 125 -13.13 6.81 6.46
CA TRP A 125 -14.34 6.24 5.86
C TRP A 125 -14.29 4.72 5.68
N ILE A 126 -13.17 4.08 5.98
CA ILE A 126 -13.04 2.63 5.84
C ILE A 126 -13.75 1.96 7.01
N SER A 127 -14.82 1.22 6.69
CA SER A 127 -15.62 0.46 7.66
C SER A 127 -15.65 -1.05 7.38
N SER A 128 -14.97 -1.50 6.33
CA SER A 128 -15.02 -2.89 5.86
C SER A 128 -14.23 -3.83 6.79
N PRO A 129 -14.81 -4.97 7.24
CA PRO A 129 -14.17 -5.95 8.12
C PRO A 129 -12.81 -6.45 7.62
N GLY A 130 -11.94 -6.83 8.56
CA GLY A 130 -10.68 -7.50 8.23
C GLY A 130 -9.61 -6.58 7.64
N VAL A 131 -9.78 -5.26 7.75
CA VAL A 131 -8.80 -4.26 7.30
C VAL A 131 -8.01 -3.71 8.48
N LEU A 132 -6.70 -3.93 8.49
CA LEU A 132 -5.75 -3.21 9.34
C LEU A 132 -5.13 -2.08 8.53
N SER A 133 -5.10 -0.86 9.07
CA SER A 133 -4.48 0.28 8.39
C SER A 133 -3.31 0.86 9.18
N SER A 134 -2.26 1.29 8.48
CA SER A 134 -1.12 2.01 9.04
C SER A 134 -0.84 3.29 8.27
N SER A 135 -0.64 4.40 8.98
CA SER A 135 -0.31 5.71 8.41
C SER A 135 1.10 6.14 8.80
N SER A 136 1.76 6.91 7.94
CA SER A 136 3.05 7.54 8.28
C SER A 136 2.90 8.85 9.08
N SER A 137 1.70 9.43 9.14
CA SER A 137 1.39 10.60 9.95
C SER A 137 -0.08 10.65 10.41
N LEU A 138 -0.37 11.47 11.44
CA LEU A 138 -1.72 11.82 11.84
C LEU A 138 -2.37 12.79 10.84
N SER A 139 -3.70 12.94 10.89
CA SER A 139 -4.47 13.82 9.97
C SER A 139 -4.07 15.31 10.01
N HIS A 140 -3.41 15.73 11.08
CA HIS A 140 -2.93 17.09 11.30
C HIS A 140 -1.39 17.19 11.31
N GLU A 141 -0.69 16.12 10.91
CA GLU A 141 0.77 16.07 10.82
C GLU A 141 1.21 15.78 9.38
N GLU A 142 2.33 16.38 8.99
CA GLU A 142 3.01 16.11 7.71
C GLU A 142 3.89 14.84 7.83
N SER A 143 4.20 14.19 6.71
CA SER A 143 5.23 13.15 6.63
C SER A 143 6.52 13.72 6.03
N TYR A 144 7.64 13.06 6.24
CA TYR A 144 8.96 13.60 5.90
C TYR A 144 9.84 12.59 5.18
N SER A 145 10.57 13.09 4.20
CA SER A 145 11.56 12.31 3.47
C SER A 145 12.85 12.09 4.26
N TYR A 146 13.63 11.10 3.84
CA TYR A 146 14.89 10.65 4.42
C TYR A 146 15.94 10.44 3.33
N ASP A 147 17.20 10.63 3.69
CA ASP A 147 18.37 10.49 2.81
C ASP A 147 18.28 11.34 1.52
N VAL A 148 19.03 12.44 1.49
CA VAL A 148 19.21 13.24 0.27
C VAL A 148 20.33 12.60 -0.54
N ASP A 149 20.12 12.36 -1.82
CA ASP A 149 21.22 12.07 -2.73
C ASP A 149 21.73 13.41 -3.29
N ASP A 150 22.92 13.81 -2.86
CA ASP A 150 23.52 15.10 -3.23
C ASP A 150 23.92 15.16 -4.72
N GLU A 151 24.04 14.01 -5.42
CA GLU A 151 24.41 13.95 -6.84
C GLU A 151 23.20 14.22 -7.75
N ILE A 152 22.01 13.78 -7.35
CA ILE A 152 20.75 14.05 -8.07
C ILE A 152 19.90 15.15 -7.43
N GLY A 153 20.23 15.60 -6.22
CA GLY A 153 19.61 16.73 -5.53
C GLY A 153 18.19 16.46 -5.01
N VAL A 154 17.81 15.21 -4.81
CA VAL A 154 16.47 14.80 -4.35
C VAL A 154 16.55 13.82 -3.18
N TYR A 155 15.47 13.74 -2.41
CA TYR A 155 15.30 12.67 -1.43
C TYR A 155 14.98 11.35 -2.13
N VAL A 156 15.57 10.25 -1.67
CA VAL A 156 15.45 8.95 -2.34
C VAL A 156 14.49 7.98 -1.64
N ILE A 157 14.07 8.29 -0.42
CA ILE A 157 13.16 7.45 0.37
C ILE A 157 12.42 8.28 1.42
N ASP A 158 11.24 7.85 1.86
CA ASP A 158 10.55 8.45 3.00
C ASP A 158 10.97 7.86 4.35
N ARG A 159 10.90 8.65 5.44
CA ARG A 159 11.34 8.18 6.77
C ARG A 159 10.60 6.93 7.22
N TYR A 160 9.28 6.95 7.09
CA TYR A 160 8.44 5.80 7.45
C TYR A 160 8.87 4.56 6.69
N THR A 161 9.00 4.68 5.37
CA THR A 161 9.49 3.60 4.49
C THR A 161 10.89 3.12 4.88
N HIS A 162 11.82 4.03 5.14
CA HIS A 162 13.19 3.69 5.51
C HIS A 162 13.25 2.83 6.78
N PHE A 163 12.57 3.26 7.84
CA PHE A 163 12.61 2.57 9.12
C PHE A 163 11.79 1.28 9.13
N THR A 164 10.64 1.24 8.45
CA THR A 164 9.83 0.01 8.32
C THR A 164 10.54 -1.05 7.50
N VAL A 165 11.15 -0.70 6.36
CA VAL A 165 11.96 -1.64 5.56
C VAL A 165 13.19 -2.12 6.34
N SER A 166 13.86 -1.23 7.07
CA SER A 166 14.99 -1.60 7.93
C SER A 166 14.59 -2.62 9.00
N PHE A 167 13.42 -2.44 9.62
CA PHE A 167 12.85 -3.40 10.55
C PHE A 167 12.54 -4.75 9.88
N LEU A 168 11.86 -4.75 8.73
CA LEU A 168 11.53 -5.98 8.00
C LEU A 168 12.78 -6.78 7.64
N ASN A 169 13.83 -6.11 7.15
CA ASN A 169 15.10 -6.74 6.80
C ASN A 169 15.85 -7.32 8.01
N ARG A 170 15.67 -6.72 9.20
CA ARG A 170 16.34 -7.14 10.43
C ARG A 170 15.60 -8.29 11.12
N GLU A 171 14.28 -8.18 11.25
CA GLU A 171 13.45 -9.03 12.10
C GLU A 171 12.68 -10.12 11.32
N VAL A 172 12.41 -9.91 10.03
CA VAL A 172 11.54 -10.79 9.20
C VAL A 172 12.36 -11.55 8.15
N LYS A 173 13.41 -12.23 8.61
CA LYS A 173 14.30 -13.04 7.75
C LYS A 173 13.75 -14.42 7.38
N ALA A 174 12.76 -14.90 8.13
CA ALA A 174 12.19 -16.24 7.96
C ALA A 174 10.74 -16.25 8.45
N LEU A 175 9.96 -17.23 7.97
CA LEU A 175 8.53 -17.38 8.30
C LEU A 175 8.27 -17.64 9.78
N ASN A 176 9.28 -18.12 10.51
CA ASN A 176 9.20 -18.39 11.94
C ASN A 176 9.53 -17.17 12.81
N SER A 177 9.73 -15.98 12.22
CA SER A 177 9.91 -14.75 12.99
C SER A 177 8.80 -14.59 14.03
N THR A 178 9.19 -14.16 15.22
CA THR A 178 8.29 -13.87 16.34
C THR A 178 7.89 -12.41 16.41
N ALA A 179 8.39 -11.58 15.48
CA ALA A 179 8.04 -10.18 15.40
C ALA A 179 6.53 -10.01 15.16
N THR A 180 5.93 -9.08 15.89
CA THR A 180 4.49 -8.81 15.90
C THR A 180 4.16 -7.59 15.06
N MET A 181 2.89 -7.45 14.64
CA MET A 181 2.45 -6.24 13.96
C MET A 181 2.62 -4.99 14.82
N GLN A 182 2.57 -5.12 16.15
CA GLN A 182 2.93 -4.01 17.04
C GLN A 182 4.39 -3.60 16.88
N ASP A 183 5.33 -4.55 16.81
CA ASP A 183 6.75 -4.26 16.57
C ASP A 183 6.98 -3.58 15.21
N TYR A 184 6.20 -3.96 14.19
CA TYR A 184 6.21 -3.29 12.89
C TYR A 184 5.71 -1.84 13.00
N LEU A 185 4.59 -1.60 13.69
CA LEU A 185 4.03 -0.26 13.87
C LEU A 185 4.97 0.66 14.69
N ASP A 186 5.70 0.07 15.63
CA ASP A 186 6.70 0.76 16.46
C ASP A 186 8.07 0.90 15.78
N SER A 187 8.24 0.33 14.57
CA SER A 187 9.52 0.37 13.84
C SER A 187 9.98 1.78 13.48
N CYS A 188 9.05 2.71 13.33
CA CYS A 188 9.33 4.12 13.13
C CYS A 188 8.77 4.96 14.28
N SER A 189 9.59 5.13 15.32
CA SER A 189 9.22 6.00 16.44
C SER A 189 9.03 7.45 15.99
N ARG A 190 8.26 8.25 16.76
CA ARG A 190 8.08 9.69 16.49
C ARG A 190 9.39 10.46 16.31
N ARG A 191 10.45 10.05 17.00
CA ARG A 191 11.80 10.65 16.85
C ARG A 191 12.45 10.32 15.51
N GLN A 192 12.21 9.13 14.98
CA GLN A 192 12.76 8.65 13.71
C GLN A 192 11.96 9.21 12.53
N CYS A 193 10.63 9.09 12.59
CA CYS A 193 9.70 9.53 11.55
C CYS A 193 9.53 11.06 11.51
N LEU A 194 9.73 11.75 12.63
CA LEU A 194 9.36 13.17 12.82
C LEU A 194 7.85 13.45 12.66
N SER A 195 7.07 12.38 12.61
CA SER A 195 5.62 12.29 12.55
C SER A 195 5.17 11.10 13.39
N THR A 196 3.89 11.01 13.69
CA THR A 196 3.34 9.91 14.49
C THR A 196 2.75 8.85 13.57
N VAL A 197 3.28 7.63 13.64
CA VAL A 197 2.69 6.45 13.00
C VAL A 197 1.42 6.08 13.74
N GLU A 198 0.30 5.96 13.02
CA GLU A 198 -0.97 5.51 13.58
C GLU A 198 -1.39 4.18 12.95
N ALA A 199 -1.78 3.25 13.81
CA ALA A 199 -2.47 2.04 13.39
C ALA A 199 -3.97 2.25 13.58
N LEU A 200 -4.66 2.55 12.49
CA LEU A 200 -6.11 2.65 12.52
C LEU A 200 -6.69 1.26 12.28
N ARG A 201 -7.26 0.72 13.35
CA ARG A 201 -8.24 -0.34 13.18
C ARG A 201 -9.54 0.36 12.78
N ALA A 202 -10.03 0.07 11.58
CA ALA A 202 -11.25 0.69 11.05
C ALA A 202 -12.35 0.66 12.13
N LYS A 203 -13.14 1.73 12.27
CA LYS A 203 -14.25 1.78 13.24
C LYS A 203 -15.53 1.58 12.47
N ALA A 204 -16.37 0.64 12.90
CA ALA A 204 -17.60 0.31 12.21
C ALA A 204 -18.55 1.53 12.27
N GLY A 205 -18.58 2.31 11.20
CA GLY A 205 -19.70 3.19 10.86
C GLY A 205 -20.62 2.43 9.92
N ARG A 206 -21.93 2.55 10.08
CA ARG A 206 -22.86 2.08 9.07
C ARG A 206 -22.62 2.88 7.80
N PHE A 207 -22.09 2.24 6.76
CA PHE A 207 -22.30 2.71 5.40
C PHE A 207 -23.81 2.67 5.19
N LEU A 208 -24.45 3.82 5.00
CA LEU A 208 -25.85 3.86 4.61
C LEU A 208 -25.92 3.26 3.22
N THR A 209 -26.15 1.95 3.14
CA THR A 209 -26.49 1.24 1.92
C THR A 209 -27.86 1.71 1.48
N THR A 210 -27.88 2.82 0.74
CA THR A 210 -28.92 3.20 -0.21
C THR A 210 -28.47 4.51 -0.85
N LEU A 211 -27.93 4.43 -2.07
CA LEU A 211 -28.23 5.49 -3.02
C LEU A 211 -29.76 5.48 -3.19
N PRO A 212 -30.41 6.64 -3.13
CA PRO A 212 -31.34 6.86 -4.22
C PRO A 212 -31.35 8.31 -4.70
N ILE A 213 -31.57 8.43 -6.00
CA ILE A 213 -32.33 9.52 -6.59
C ILE A 213 -33.49 9.93 -5.64
N LEU A 214 -33.62 11.23 -5.35
CA LEU A 214 -34.68 11.92 -4.56
C LEU A 214 -34.45 11.91 -3.03
N SER A 215 -33.80 12.92 -2.45
CA SER A 215 -34.35 14.22 -2.00
C SER A 215 -35.48 14.13 -0.94
N GLU A 216 -35.22 14.72 0.24
CA GLU A 216 -36.16 15.30 1.21
C GLU A 216 -36.55 14.56 2.52
N VAL A 217 -36.05 13.35 2.85
CA VAL A 217 -36.37 12.71 4.16
C VAL A 217 -35.16 12.44 5.07
N MET A 218 -34.01 13.06 4.77
CA MET A 218 -32.73 12.75 5.43
C MET A 218 -32.41 13.56 6.70
N SER A 219 -33.37 14.30 7.27
CA SER A 219 -33.04 15.32 8.28
C SER A 219 -33.08 14.88 9.75
N LEU A 220 -33.40 13.64 10.12
CA LEU A 220 -33.78 13.39 11.53
C LEU A 220 -33.38 12.06 12.22
N ILE A 221 -32.64 11.11 11.62
CA ILE A 221 -32.50 9.76 12.26
C ILE A 221 -31.10 9.25 12.65
N ASP A 222 -29.95 9.76 12.20
CA ASP A 222 -28.65 9.14 12.55
C ASP A 222 -27.74 9.92 13.53
N PHE A 223 -28.28 10.87 14.29
CA PHE A 223 -27.51 11.56 15.35
C PHE A 223 -27.40 10.76 16.68
N VAL A 224 -27.87 9.51 16.73
CA VAL A 224 -27.86 8.73 17.98
C VAL A 224 -26.58 7.90 18.10
N LEU A 225 -25.61 8.51 18.78
CA LEU A 225 -24.52 7.92 19.57
C LEU A 225 -24.77 6.46 19.97
N GLY A 226 -24.01 5.51 19.42
CA GLY A 226 -24.15 4.10 19.77
C GLY A 226 -23.06 3.17 19.20
N VAL A 227 -21.92 3.12 19.89
CA VAL A 227 -20.91 2.03 19.89
C VAL A 227 -20.10 1.84 18.59
N ARG A 228 -18.97 2.55 18.50
CA ARG A 228 -17.88 2.25 17.55
C ARG A 228 -17.18 0.95 17.97
N LYS A 229 -17.40 -0.14 17.24
CA LYS A 229 -16.64 -1.39 17.38
C LYS A 229 -15.49 -1.40 16.37
N ASP A 230 -14.37 -1.92 16.85
CA ASP A 230 -13.17 -2.21 16.06
C ASP A 230 -13.49 -3.20 14.93
N VAL A 231 -13.15 -2.85 13.70
CA VAL A 231 -13.42 -3.60 12.46
C VAL A 231 -12.28 -4.57 12.14
N TYR A 232 -11.12 -4.40 12.79
CA TYR A 232 -10.04 -5.38 12.77
C TYR A 232 -10.08 -6.21 14.06
N PRO A 233 -10.49 -7.49 14.00
CA PRO A 233 -10.83 -8.24 15.21
C PRO A 233 -9.62 -8.70 16.03
N LYS A 234 -8.38 -8.51 15.53
CA LYS A 234 -7.16 -9.04 16.14
C LYS A 234 -6.31 -7.93 16.78
N GLU A 235 -5.74 -8.21 17.94
CA GLU A 235 -4.75 -7.34 18.59
C GLU A 235 -3.40 -7.38 17.84
N PRO A 236 -2.83 -6.26 17.35
CA PRO A 236 -1.55 -6.24 16.62
C PRO A 236 -0.37 -6.85 17.38
N SER A 237 -0.37 -6.79 18.70
CA SER A 237 0.65 -7.44 19.56
C SER A 237 0.58 -8.98 19.53
N ARG A 238 -0.48 -9.55 18.97
CA ARG A 238 -0.69 -11.00 18.85
C ARG A 238 -0.68 -11.49 17.41
N VAL A 239 -0.64 -10.58 16.44
CA VAL A 239 -0.57 -10.89 15.01
C VAL A 239 0.90 -10.89 14.59
N ARG A 240 1.36 -11.89 13.84
CA ARG A 240 2.75 -11.94 13.38
C ARG A 240 2.91 -11.04 12.17
N VAL A 241 4.06 -10.37 12.04
CA VAL A 241 4.37 -9.59 10.83
C VAL A 241 4.38 -10.48 9.58
N THR A 242 4.78 -11.74 9.75
CA THR A 242 4.82 -12.73 8.67
C THR A 242 3.45 -13.11 8.13
N ASP A 243 2.35 -12.82 8.84
CA ASP A 243 0.99 -13.06 8.35
C ASP A 243 0.61 -12.14 7.17
N PHE A 244 1.24 -10.95 7.10
CA PHE A 244 1.04 -9.97 6.01
C PHE A 244 2.20 -9.90 5.03
N PHE A 245 3.45 -9.93 5.53
CA PHE A 245 4.64 -9.74 4.70
C PHE A 245 5.30 -11.04 4.25
N GLY A 246 4.86 -12.19 4.78
CA GLY A 246 5.55 -13.46 4.58
C GLY A 246 6.96 -13.43 5.17
N SER A 247 7.89 -14.19 4.58
CA SER A 247 9.32 -14.12 4.89
C SER A 247 10.05 -13.33 3.83
N SER A 248 11.04 -12.50 4.21
CA SER A 248 12.01 -12.03 3.22
C SER A 248 12.78 -13.24 2.69
N ARG A 249 12.39 -13.73 1.51
CA ARG A 249 13.29 -14.56 0.74
C ARG A 249 14.39 -13.60 0.28
N ILE A 250 15.58 -13.70 0.88
CA ILE A 250 16.78 -13.35 0.14
C ILE A 250 16.72 -14.27 -1.08
N ILE A 251 16.30 -13.71 -2.22
CA ILE A 251 16.37 -14.40 -3.50
C ILE A 251 17.87 -14.57 -3.72
N ARG A 252 18.40 -15.73 -3.33
CA ARG A 252 19.70 -16.16 -3.81
C ARG A 252 19.52 -16.29 -5.30
N GLN A 253 20.21 -15.42 -6.03
CA GLN A 253 20.42 -15.51 -7.46
C GLN A 253 20.86 -16.94 -7.76
N ILE A 254 19.92 -17.78 -8.23
CA ILE A 254 20.29 -19.05 -8.83
C ILE A 254 20.76 -18.64 -10.22
N SER A 255 22.04 -18.27 -10.33
CA SER A 255 22.72 -18.27 -11.62
C SER A 255 22.92 -19.73 -12.02
N GLU A 256 21.85 -20.42 -12.39
CA GLU A 256 22.00 -21.55 -13.30
C GLU A 256 22.24 -20.92 -14.66
N GLU A 257 23.51 -20.89 -15.02
CA GLU A 257 23.97 -20.63 -16.37
C GLU A 257 23.28 -21.66 -17.27
N ILE A 258 22.28 -21.24 -18.03
CA ILE A 258 21.70 -22.07 -19.08
C ILE A 258 22.79 -22.17 -20.14
N ILE A 259 23.59 -23.23 -20.08
CA ILE A 259 24.49 -23.62 -21.17
C ILE A 259 23.58 -24.06 -22.31
N VAL A 260 23.38 -23.16 -23.26
CA VAL A 260 22.77 -23.49 -24.54
C VAL A 260 23.83 -24.26 -25.32
N ASP A 261 23.62 -25.55 -25.50
CA ASP A 261 24.46 -26.38 -26.35
C ASP A 261 24.23 -25.94 -27.82
N ASP A 262 25.28 -25.47 -28.49
CA ASP A 262 25.24 -24.93 -29.87
C ASP A 262 24.81 -25.99 -30.90
N ASP A 263 24.71 -27.25 -30.50
CA ASP A 263 24.24 -28.37 -31.34
C ASP A 263 22.77 -28.27 -31.78
N TRP A 264 21.98 -27.34 -31.21
CA TRP A 264 20.60 -27.09 -31.64
C TRP A 264 20.45 -26.11 -32.83
N LEU A 265 21.48 -25.35 -33.19
CA LEU A 265 21.40 -24.35 -34.27
C LEU A 265 21.74 -24.91 -35.67
N HIS A 266 22.04 -26.21 -35.77
CA HIS A 266 22.49 -26.85 -37.00
C HIS A 266 21.72 -28.13 -37.40
N ARG A 267 20.43 -28.23 -37.08
CA ARG A 267 19.53 -29.24 -37.67
C ARG A 267 18.34 -28.63 -38.38
#